data_AF-A0A5J4Q7B6-F1
#
_entry.id   AF-A0A5J4Q7B6-F1
#
_cell.length_a   1.000
_cell.length_b   1.000
_cell.length_c   1.000
_cell.angle_alpha   90.00
_cell.angle_beta   90.00
_cell.angle_gamma   90.00
#
_symmetry.space_group_name_H-M   'P 1'
#
loop_
_entity.id
_entity.type
_entity.pdbx_description
1 polymer ?
#
loop_
_entity_poly.entity_id
_entity_poly.type
_entity_poly.pdbx_seq_one_letter_code
_entity_poly.pdbx_strand_id
1 'polypeptide(L)'
;MSKHTEYTSINITMEFSAKQIASFIQGEIIGDENSTINTFAKIEEGTPGALSFLSNPKYIPYIYTTLSSIVLVNKDFIPTL
;
A
#
# COMPACT_ATOMS: atom_id res chain seq x y z
N MET A 1 -23.28 14.67 -42.38
CA MET A 1 -22.94 13.40 -41.72
C MET A 1 -22.08 13.73 -40.50
N SER A 2 -22.69 13.91 -39.32
CA SER A 2 -21.93 14.20 -38.10
C SER A 2 -21.44 12.88 -37.53
N LYS A 3 -20.13 12.69 -37.40
CA LYS A 3 -19.58 11.50 -36.74
C LYS A 3 -19.84 11.65 -35.24
N HIS A 4 -20.79 10.88 -34.71
CA HIS A 4 -20.91 10.67 -33.28
C HIS A 4 -19.70 9.86 -32.81
N THR A 5 -18.82 10.47 -32.04
CA THR A 5 -17.76 9.77 -31.32
C THR A 5 -18.36 9.22 -30.03
N GLU A 6 -18.47 7.90 -29.93
CA GLU A 6 -18.78 7.23 -28.67
C GLU A 6 -17.53 7.25 -27.78
N TYR A 7 -17.65 7.84 -26.59
CA TYR A 7 -16.63 7.71 -25.55
C TYR A 7 -16.99 6.51 -24.67
N THR A 8 -16.17 5.46 -24.68
CA THR A 8 -16.27 4.40 -23.69
C THR A 8 -15.73 4.93 -22.36
N SER A 9 -16.57 4.94 -21.32
CA SER A 9 -16.11 5.19 -19.96
C SER A 9 -15.18 4.06 -19.50
N ILE A 10 -13.89 4.35 -19.39
CA ILE A 10 -12.90 3.44 -18.82
C ILE A 10 -12.92 3.67 -17.31
N ASN A 11 -13.36 2.68 -16.52
CA ASN A 11 -13.29 2.75 -15.07
C ASN A 11 -11.84 2.42 -14.66
N ILE A 12 -11.01 3.45 -14.48
CA ILE A 12 -9.64 3.30 -13.98
C ILE A 12 -9.67 3.37 -12.45
N THR A 13 -9.48 2.24 -11.78
CA THR A 13 -9.16 2.24 -10.35
C THR A 13 -7.70 2.66 -10.20
N MET A 14 -7.43 3.74 -9.47
CA MET A 14 -6.05 4.11 -9.14
C MET A 14 -5.50 3.11 -8.13
N GLU A 15 -4.41 2.45 -8.51
CA GLU A 15 -3.61 1.61 -7.63
C GLU A 15 -2.17 2.16 -7.59
N PHE A 16 -1.53 2.03 -6.44
CA PHE A 16 -0.13 2.40 -6.24
C PHE A 16 0.67 1.17 -5.87
N SER A 17 1.77 0.91 -6.56
CA SER A 17 2.69 -0.15 -6.18
C SER A 17 3.63 0.30 -5.06
N ALA A 18 4.17 -0.67 -4.31
CA ALA A 18 5.23 -0.43 -3.33
C ALA A 18 6.41 0.35 -3.94
N LYS A 19 6.78 0.04 -5.18
CA LYS A 19 7.80 0.78 -5.95
C LYS A 19 7.48 2.26 -6.12
N GLN A 20 6.25 2.60 -6.50
CA GLN A 20 5.84 3.99 -6.68
C GLN A 20 5.82 4.73 -5.34
N ILE A 21 5.30 4.10 -4.29
CA ILE A 21 5.24 4.67 -2.93
C ILE A 21 6.65 4.93 -2.41
N ALA A 22 7.55 3.94 -2.48
CA ALA A 22 8.93 4.06 -2.05
C ALA A 22 9.68 5.13 -2.83
N SER A 23 9.48 5.23 -4.15
CA SER A 23 10.09 6.28 -4.98
C SER A 23 9.63 7.67 -4.55
N PHE A 24 8.35 7.83 -4.18
CA PHE A 24 7.79 9.10 -3.75
C PHE A 24 8.30 9.53 -2.36
N ILE A 25 8.33 8.60 -1.40
CA ILE A 25 8.77 8.89 -0.02
C ILE A 25 10.28 8.72 0.20
N GLN A 26 11.02 8.34 -0.85
CA GLN A 26 12.44 7.97 -0.77
C GLN A 26 12.69 6.84 0.27
N GLY A 27 11.78 5.87 0.29
CA GLY A 27 11.80 4.72 1.18
C GLY A 27 12.58 3.54 0.61
N GLU A 28 12.90 2.58 1.48
CA GLU A 28 13.46 1.28 1.11
C GLU A 28 12.34 0.24 1.09
N ILE A 29 12.41 -0.70 0.13
CA ILE A 29 11.43 -1.77 0.00
C ILE A 29 12.05 -3.05 0.55
N ILE A 30 11.35 -3.67 1.51
CA ILE A 30 11.61 -5.03 1.97
C ILE A 30 10.40 -5.88 1.57
N GLY A 31 10.59 -6.84 0.67
CA GLY A 31 9.52 -7.68 0.12
C GLY A 31 9.28 -7.46 -1.37
N ASP A 32 8.03 -7.62 -1.82
CA ASP A 32 7.66 -7.51 -3.24
C ASP A 32 7.35 -6.05 -3.65
N GLU A 33 8.18 -5.50 -4.54
CA GLU A 33 8.02 -4.13 -5.06
C GLU A 33 6.76 -3.93 -5.92
N ASN A 34 6.15 -5.01 -6.40
CA ASN A 34 4.98 -4.97 -7.27
C ASN A 34 3.64 -5.07 -6.52
N SER A 35 3.67 -5.31 -5.20
CA SER A 35 2.46 -5.30 -4.38
C SER A 35 1.75 -3.95 -4.50
N THR A 36 0.45 -3.98 -4.77
CA THR A 36 -0.36 -2.78 -5.01
C THR A 36 -1.32 -2.49 -3.86
N ILE A 37 -1.67 -1.22 -3.71
CA ILE A 37 -2.68 -0.74 -2.77
C ILE A 37 -3.66 0.20 -3.47
N ASN A 38 -4.90 0.18 -2.98
CA ASN A 38 -5.98 1.08 -3.40
C ASN A 38 -6.74 1.69 -2.21
N THR A 39 -6.34 1.35 -0.97
CA THR A 39 -6.98 1.86 0.25
C THR A 39 -5.98 1.94 1.42
N PHE A 40 -6.45 2.47 2.55
CA PHE A 40 -5.72 2.51 3.81
C PHE A 40 -6.44 1.69 4.89
N ALA A 41 -5.68 1.13 5.82
CA ALA A 41 -6.22 0.43 6.98
C ALA A 41 -5.37 0.70 8.23
N LYS A 42 -5.98 0.59 9.42
CA LYS A 42 -5.20 0.42 10.65
C LYS A 42 -4.45 -0.90 10.58
N ILE A 43 -3.28 -0.98 11.19
CA ILE A 43 -2.44 -2.18 11.11
C ILE A 43 -3.13 -3.41 11.72
N GLU A 44 -3.92 -3.24 12.78
CA GLU A 44 -4.72 -4.30 13.40
C GLU A 44 -5.94 -4.73 12.58
N GLU A 45 -6.39 -3.91 11.61
CA GLU A 45 -7.58 -4.12 10.78
C GLU A 45 -7.18 -4.29 9.29
N GLY A 46 -5.93 -4.68 9.03
CA GLY A 46 -5.38 -4.77 7.68
C GLY A 46 -6.19 -5.69 6.77
N THR A 47 -6.23 -5.35 5.49
CA THR A 47 -6.89 -6.12 4.43
C THR A 47 -6.04 -6.12 3.16
N PRO A 48 -6.18 -7.14 2.28
CA PRO A 48 -5.49 -7.14 1.00
C PRO A 48 -5.80 -5.88 0.19
N GLY A 49 -4.77 -5.26 -0.38
CA GLY A 49 -4.84 -3.99 -1.11
C GLY A 49 -4.79 -2.74 -0.21
N ALA A 50 -4.63 -2.90 1.11
CA ALA A 50 -4.48 -1.78 2.03
C ALA A 50 -3.02 -1.42 2.32
N LEU A 51 -2.77 -0.13 2.50
CA LEU A 51 -1.56 0.40 3.13
C LEU A 51 -1.83 0.70 4.61
N SER A 52 -0.94 0.21 5.48
CA SER A 52 -0.93 0.54 6.91
C SER A 52 0.38 1.21 7.33
N PHE A 53 0.40 1.77 8.55
CA PHE A 53 1.58 2.42 9.12
C PHE A 53 1.86 1.88 10.53
N LEU A 54 3.12 1.57 10.83
CA LEU A 54 3.59 1.25 12.16
C LEU A 54 4.40 2.42 12.73
N SER A 55 3.69 3.37 13.35
CA SER A 55 4.32 4.54 13.97
C SER A 55 4.44 4.43 15.50
N ASN A 56 3.64 3.57 16.14
CA ASN A 56 3.62 3.41 17.59
C ASN A 56 4.07 1.99 17.97
N PRO A 57 5.11 1.82 18.81
CA PRO A 57 5.62 0.52 19.24
C PRO A 57 4.57 -0.41 19.85
N LYS A 58 3.48 0.13 20.42
CA LYS A 58 2.39 -0.69 20.97
C LYS A 58 1.71 -1.60 19.94
N TYR A 59 1.84 -1.31 18.65
CA TYR A 59 1.24 -2.08 17.56
C TYR A 59 2.23 -3.03 16.86
N ILE A 60 3.49 -3.13 17.32
CA ILE A 60 4.49 -4.04 16.74
C ILE A 60 3.95 -5.46 16.54
N PRO A 61 3.21 -6.08 17.47
CA PRO A 61 2.72 -7.45 17.27
C PRO A 61 1.87 -7.65 16.02
N TYR A 62 1.22 -6.59 15.51
CA TYR A 62 0.39 -6.66 14.31
C TYR A 62 1.20 -6.68 13.01
N ILE A 63 2.49 -6.33 13.03
CA ILE A 63 3.33 -6.37 11.82
C ILE A 63 3.41 -7.78 11.21
N TYR A 64 3.25 -8.80 12.04
CA TYR A 64 3.33 -10.21 11.65
C TYR A 64 1.98 -10.85 11.34
N THR A 65 0.88 -10.19 11.66
CA THR A 65 -0.48 -10.76 11.55
C THR A 65 -1.41 -9.93 10.69
N THR A 66 -1.05 -8.68 10.39
CA THR A 66 -1.83 -7.80 9.50
C THR A 66 -1.95 -8.39 8.10
N LEU A 67 -3.11 -8.16 7.46
CA LEU A 67 -3.34 -8.55 6.06
C LEU A 67 -3.10 -7.39 5.08
N SER A 68 -2.64 -6.23 5.57
CA SER A 68 -2.29 -5.10 4.71
C SER A 68 -1.18 -5.49 3.74
N SER A 69 -1.35 -5.17 2.46
CA SER A 69 -0.38 -5.51 1.41
C SER A 69 0.93 -4.73 1.55
N ILE A 70 0.87 -3.51 2.10
CA ILE A 70 2.05 -2.69 2.38
C ILE A 70 1.95 -2.14 3.80
N VAL A 71 3.03 -2.22 4.56
CA VAL A 71 3.13 -1.54 5.85
C VAL A 71 4.35 -0.61 5.83
N LEU A 72 4.11 0.68 6.07
CA LEU A 72 5.17 1.66 6.24
C LEU A 72 5.66 1.64 7.69
N VAL A 73 6.96 1.45 7.87
CA VAL A 73 7.65 1.40 9.16
C VAL A 73 8.72 2.49 9.23
N ASN A 74 9.09 2.91 10.43
CA ASN A 74 10.25 3.78 10.60
C ASN A 74 11.53 3.06 10.16
N LYS A 75 12.52 3.81 9.65
CA LYS A 75 13.81 3.25 9.19
C LYS A 75 14.57 2.51 10.29
N ASP A 76 14.40 2.93 11.54
CA ASP A 76 15.04 2.31 12.71
C ASP A 76 14.23 1.13 13.28
N PHE A 77 13.14 0.73 12.64
CA PHE A 77 12.38 -0.46 13.03
C PHE A 77 13.21 -1.71 12.74
N ILE A 78 13.46 -2.49 13.80
CA ILE A 78 14.17 -3.78 13.71
C ILE A 78 13.13 -4.89 13.89
N PRO A 79 12.85 -5.71 12.86
CA PRO A 79 11.97 -6.87 13.01
C PRO A 79 12.52 -7.85 14.04
N THR A 80 11.76 -8.12 15.09
CA THR A 80 12.04 -9.19 16.06
C THR A 80 11.26 -10.44 15.70
N LEU A 81 11.96 -11.48 15.25
CA LEU A 81 11.39 -12.81 14.98
C LEU A 81 10.71 -13.42 16.22
#